data_AF-A0A8C1C7R6-F1
#
_entry.id   AF-A0A8C1C7R6-F1
#
_cell.length_a   1.000
_cell.length_b   1.000
_cell.length_c   1.000
_cell.angle_alpha   90.00
_cell.angle_beta   90.00
_cell.angle_gamma   90.00
#
_symmetry.space_group_name_H-M   'P 1'
#
loop_
_entity.id
_entity.type
_entity.pdbx_description
1 polymer ?
#
loop_
_entity_poly.entity_id
_entity_poly.type
_entity_poly.pdbx_seq_one_letter_code
_entity_poly.pdbx_strand_id
1 'polypeptide(L)'
;MGNCQPTIFPYEDFDVVADIKAIRKACKGLGTDEQAIINILANRSAAQRLEIKHAYFEKYDDDIATYKETYTYVHDRDLEADIEADTSGDVRRLLTLLLQGNRDESYEVDDALAEQDAVSLFEAGEGCFGTDESTFSFILATRNYLQLQATFKAYEAISGTEILDAIDKETSGTLKDCYTMLVRCAKNPQLCFARKLNAAMKGVGTDEDTLIRIIVCRSEIDLETIKDMYLEKYDVSLKDAISSECGGDFKRLLLAILH
;
A
#
# COMPACT_ATOMS: atom_id res chain seq x y z
N MET A 1 15.46 -24.45 -2.37
CA MET A 1 15.30 -23.71 -1.11
C MET A 1 15.27 -22.24 -1.49
N GLY A 2 14.08 -21.66 -1.61
CA GLY A 2 13.92 -20.23 -1.86
C GLY A 2 14.23 -19.49 -0.58
N ASN A 3 15.14 -18.52 -0.64
CA ASN A 3 15.55 -17.72 0.50
C ASN A 3 14.40 -16.75 0.81
N CYS A 4 13.64 -16.99 1.89
CA CYS A 4 12.62 -16.07 2.36
C CYS A 4 13.29 -14.86 3.00
N GLN A 5 13.55 -13.83 2.20
CA GLN A 5 13.99 -12.55 2.71
C GLN A 5 12.78 -11.71 3.13
N PRO A 6 12.88 -10.94 4.23
CA PRO A 6 11.85 -9.98 4.60
C PRO A 6 11.52 -9.03 3.45
N THR A 7 10.27 -8.61 3.38
CA THR A 7 9.77 -7.70 2.34
C THR A 7 9.30 -6.35 2.90
N ILE A 8 9.23 -6.21 4.22
CA ILE A 8 9.14 -4.91 4.93
C ILE A 8 10.32 -4.84 5.90
N PHE A 9 11.17 -3.85 5.69
CA PHE A 9 12.19 -3.44 6.63
C PHE A 9 11.83 -2.05 7.16
N PRO A 10 12.37 -1.62 8.31
CA PRO A 10 12.37 -0.21 8.66
C PRO A 10 12.82 0.60 7.45
N TYR A 11 12.01 1.58 7.07
CA TYR A 11 12.33 2.51 6.02
C TYR A 11 13.65 3.22 6.37
N GLU A 12 14.73 3.03 5.59
CA GLU A 12 16.09 3.43 6.02
C GLU A 12 16.19 4.94 6.29
N ASP A 13 15.51 5.78 5.48
CA ASP A 13 15.50 7.25 5.62
C ASP A 13 14.19 7.78 6.15
N PHE A 14 13.79 7.20 7.28
CA PHE A 14 12.54 7.54 7.92
C PHE A 14 12.53 8.99 8.41
N ASP A 15 11.91 9.86 7.61
CA ASP A 15 11.55 11.21 7.99
C ASP A 15 10.08 11.26 8.38
N VAL A 16 9.85 11.10 9.67
CA VAL A 16 8.53 11.18 10.29
C VAL A 16 7.80 12.48 9.92
N VAL A 17 8.52 13.59 9.76
CA VAL A 17 7.95 14.90 9.42
C VAL A 17 7.50 14.96 7.96
N ALA A 18 8.24 14.35 7.05
CA ALA A 18 7.85 14.27 5.65
C ALA A 18 6.59 13.41 5.48
N ASP A 19 6.52 12.27 6.17
CA ASP A 19 5.37 11.37 6.14
C ASP A 19 4.11 12.04 6.69
N ILE A 20 4.21 12.74 7.83
CA ILE A 20 3.11 13.52 8.40
C ILE A 20 2.58 14.57 7.42
N LYS A 21 3.48 15.29 6.72
CA LYS A 21 3.08 16.31 5.74
C LYS A 21 2.38 15.68 4.53
N ALA A 22 2.87 14.54 4.05
CA ALA A 22 2.31 13.86 2.90
C ALA A 22 0.96 13.24 3.21
N ILE A 23 0.80 12.60 4.38
CA ILE A 23 -0.49 12.12 4.89
C ILE A 23 -1.47 13.29 5.03
N ARG A 24 -1.05 14.43 5.60
CA ARG A 24 -1.91 15.61 5.75
C ARG A 24 -2.34 16.21 4.40
N LYS A 25 -1.45 16.22 3.40
CA LYS A 25 -1.79 16.68 2.04
C LYS A 25 -2.85 15.75 1.45
N ALA A 26 -2.72 14.44 1.65
CA ALA A 26 -3.66 13.44 1.17
C ALA A 26 -5.07 13.58 1.78
N CYS A 27 -5.17 14.02 3.03
CA CYS A 27 -6.45 14.27 3.70
C CYS A 27 -7.01 15.69 3.46
N LYS A 28 -6.34 16.57 2.69
CA LYS A 28 -6.75 17.98 2.54
C LYS A 28 -7.49 18.22 1.22
N GLY A 29 -8.82 18.32 1.26
CA GLY A 29 -9.64 18.67 0.09
C GLY A 29 -11.08 18.16 0.19
N LEU A 30 -11.79 18.15 -0.94
CA LEU A 30 -13.02 17.36 -1.09
C LEU A 30 -12.61 15.94 -1.48
N GLY A 31 -12.74 15.01 -0.54
CA GLY A 31 -12.24 13.64 -0.68
C GLY A 31 -10.80 13.47 -0.19
N THR A 32 -10.34 12.22 -0.18
CA THR A 32 -9.04 11.81 0.35
C THR A 32 -8.25 11.14 -0.77
N ASP A 33 -6.93 11.37 -0.84
CA ASP A 33 -6.04 10.57 -1.69
C ASP A 33 -5.67 9.30 -0.92
N GLU A 34 -6.55 8.30 -0.92
CA GLU A 34 -6.32 7.05 -0.19
C GLU A 34 -5.07 6.33 -0.70
N GLN A 35 -4.74 6.52 -1.98
CA GLN A 35 -3.55 5.95 -2.59
C GLN A 35 -2.26 6.56 -2.03
N ALA A 36 -2.26 7.84 -1.63
CA ALA A 36 -1.15 8.45 -0.89
C ALA A 36 -0.92 7.83 0.47
N ILE A 37 -2.01 7.68 1.22
CA ILE A 37 -1.97 7.15 2.57
C ILE A 37 -1.50 5.69 2.53
N ILE A 38 -2.06 4.88 1.64
CA ILE A 38 -1.66 3.48 1.42
C ILE A 38 -0.18 3.38 1.07
N ASN A 39 0.32 4.23 0.17
CA ASN A 39 1.74 4.20 -0.22
C ASN A 39 2.70 4.54 0.92
N ILE A 40 2.28 5.36 1.88
CA ILE A 40 3.10 5.70 3.05
C ILE A 40 3.00 4.56 4.06
N LEU A 41 1.79 4.18 4.46
CA LEU A 41 1.58 3.19 5.53
C LEU A 41 2.01 1.77 5.14
N ALA A 42 1.86 1.37 3.87
CA ALA A 42 2.29 0.06 3.38
C ALA A 42 3.82 -0.07 3.27
N ASN A 43 4.55 1.05 3.31
CA ASN A 43 6.01 1.10 3.16
C ASN A 43 6.75 1.53 4.43
N ARG A 44 6.08 1.49 5.59
CA ARG A 44 6.68 1.76 6.90
C ARG A 44 6.55 0.54 7.79
N SER A 45 7.59 0.26 8.59
CA SER A 45 7.50 -0.78 9.61
C SER A 45 6.48 -0.40 10.68
N ALA A 46 6.00 -1.34 11.50
CA ALA A 46 5.08 -1.01 12.59
C ALA A 46 5.66 0.03 13.57
N ALA A 47 6.95 -0.06 13.88
CA ALA A 47 7.63 0.92 14.74
C ALA A 47 7.58 2.34 14.14
N GLN A 48 7.85 2.46 12.84
CA GLN A 48 7.80 3.75 12.14
C GLN A 48 6.38 4.26 11.98
N ARG A 49 5.38 3.38 11.77
CA ARG A 49 3.98 3.77 11.77
C ARG A 49 3.54 4.31 13.13
N LEU A 50 4.02 3.71 14.22
CA LEU A 50 3.78 4.20 15.57
C LEU A 50 4.47 5.54 15.82
N GLU A 51 5.68 5.74 15.27
CA GLU A 51 6.40 7.00 15.34
C GLU A 51 5.74 8.10 14.50
N ILE A 52 5.25 7.79 13.30
CA ILE A 52 4.38 8.69 12.51
C ILE A 52 3.16 9.07 13.33
N LYS A 53 2.48 8.09 13.93
CA LYS A 53 1.32 8.32 14.78
C LYS A 53 1.66 9.29 15.91
N HIS A 54 2.72 9.01 16.68
CA HIS A 54 3.12 9.85 17.82
C HIS A 54 3.58 11.25 17.40
N ALA A 55 4.44 11.38 16.40
CA ALA A 55 4.96 12.67 15.96
C ALA A 55 3.90 13.52 15.25
N TYR A 56 2.89 12.89 14.63
CA TYR A 56 1.71 13.59 14.11
C TYR A 56 0.96 14.29 15.26
N PHE A 57 0.89 13.66 16.43
CA PHE A 57 0.31 14.23 17.65
C PHE A 57 1.19 15.33 18.26
N GLU A 58 2.51 15.11 18.44
CA GLU A 58 3.39 16.05 19.15
C GLU A 58 3.69 17.35 18.38
N LYS A 59 3.89 17.28 17.05
CA LYS A 59 4.28 18.46 16.25
C LYS A 59 3.20 19.55 16.21
N TYR A 60 1.96 19.21 16.52
CA TYR A 60 0.84 20.15 16.55
C TYR A 60 0.45 20.58 17.96
N ASP A 61 1.18 20.18 19.01
CA ASP A 61 0.96 20.69 20.37
C ASP A 61 1.70 22.03 20.62
N ASP A 62 2.88 22.22 19.99
CA ASP A 62 3.74 23.42 20.19
C ASP A 62 3.31 24.65 19.37
N ASP A 63 2.71 24.48 18.18
CA ASP A 63 2.26 25.59 17.31
C ASP A 63 0.83 26.10 17.64
N ILE A 64 0.14 25.50 18.63
CA ILE A 64 -1.30 25.72 18.89
C ILE A 64 -1.55 26.26 20.31
N ALA A 65 -0.82 27.31 20.70
CA ALA A 65 -1.23 28.10 21.86
C ALA A 65 -2.34 29.11 21.52
N THR A 66 -2.40 29.60 20.27
CA THR A 66 -3.22 30.77 19.90
C THR A 66 -4.54 30.41 19.19
N TYR A 67 -4.70 29.19 18.68
CA TYR A 67 -5.91 28.73 17.96
C TYR A 67 -6.81 27.79 18.79
N LYS A 68 -6.54 27.65 20.10
CA LYS A 68 -7.14 26.65 21.02
C LYS A 68 -8.66 26.70 21.21
N GLU A 69 -9.36 27.73 20.73
CA GLU A 69 -10.83 27.78 20.82
C GLU A 69 -11.55 27.39 19.53
N THR A 70 -10.86 27.43 18.37
CA THR A 70 -11.43 27.06 17.06
C THR A 70 -10.83 25.77 16.50
N TYR A 71 -9.58 25.43 16.86
CA TYR A 71 -8.87 24.25 16.36
C TYR A 71 -9.28 22.95 17.06
N THR A 72 -9.65 23.05 18.35
CA THR A 72 -10.20 21.96 19.17
C THR A 72 -11.52 21.41 18.62
N TYR A 73 -12.16 22.13 17.68
CA TYR A 73 -13.39 21.67 17.00
C TYR A 73 -13.13 20.98 15.64
N VAL A 74 -11.95 21.16 15.04
CA VAL A 74 -11.65 20.69 13.66
C VAL A 74 -10.64 19.55 13.64
N HIS A 75 -9.74 19.47 14.62
CA HIS A 75 -8.62 18.51 14.62
C HIS A 75 -8.72 17.40 15.68
N ASP A 76 -9.86 17.27 16.34
CA ASP A 76 -10.24 16.07 17.09
C ASP A 76 -10.77 14.96 16.14
N ARG A 77 -10.33 14.96 14.88
CA ARG A 77 -10.61 13.87 13.94
C ARG A 77 -9.42 12.94 13.93
N ASP A 78 -9.55 11.91 14.75
CA ASP A 78 -8.76 10.68 14.69
C ASP A 78 -8.58 10.25 13.22
N LEU A 79 -7.39 9.78 12.80
CA LEU A 79 -7.22 9.22 11.44
C LEU A 79 -8.22 8.07 11.23
N GLU A 80 -8.56 7.34 12.29
CA GLU A 80 -9.64 6.38 12.28
C GLU A 80 -10.99 7.06 12.02
N ALA A 81 -11.29 8.20 12.67
CA ALA A 81 -12.50 8.99 12.41
C ALA A 81 -12.56 9.59 10.99
N ASP A 82 -11.43 10.00 10.40
CA ASP A 82 -11.39 10.46 9.01
C ASP A 82 -11.62 9.30 8.03
N ILE A 83 -10.98 8.13 8.25
CA ILE A 83 -11.29 6.91 7.49
C ILE A 83 -12.76 6.53 7.66
N GLU A 84 -13.30 6.61 8.88
CA GLU A 84 -14.68 6.27 9.14
C GLU A 84 -15.69 7.20 8.47
N ALA A 85 -15.35 8.49 8.38
CA ALA A 85 -16.18 9.53 7.79
C ALA A 85 -16.12 9.55 6.26
N ASP A 86 -14.93 9.31 5.69
CA ASP A 86 -14.68 9.49 4.25
C ASP A 86 -14.75 8.17 3.47
N THR A 87 -14.81 7.02 4.16
CA THR A 87 -14.95 5.71 3.52
C THR A 87 -16.18 4.96 4.02
N SER A 88 -16.62 3.97 3.24
CA SER A 88 -17.81 3.18 3.58
C SER A 88 -17.65 1.72 3.17
N GLY A 89 -18.60 0.89 3.61
CA GLY A 89 -18.63 -0.53 3.26
C GLY A 89 -17.36 -1.29 3.62
N ASP A 90 -16.96 -2.21 2.74
CA ASP A 90 -15.83 -3.11 2.96
C ASP A 90 -14.48 -2.41 2.81
N VAL A 91 -14.41 -1.33 2.03
CA VAL A 91 -13.21 -0.49 1.95
C VAL A 91 -12.89 0.10 3.31
N ARG A 92 -13.88 0.66 4.01
CA ARG A 92 -13.71 1.15 5.38
C ARG A 92 -13.21 0.05 6.32
N ARG A 93 -13.86 -1.13 6.28
CA ARG A 93 -13.49 -2.26 7.13
C ARG A 93 -12.04 -2.68 6.91
N LEU A 94 -11.61 -2.78 5.65
CA LEU A 94 -10.25 -3.12 5.31
C LEU A 94 -9.25 -2.07 5.82
N LEU A 95 -9.53 -0.78 5.60
CA LEU A 95 -8.66 0.30 6.04
C LEU A 95 -8.53 0.35 7.57
N THR A 96 -9.63 0.13 8.31
CA THR A 96 -9.59 0.00 9.78
C THR A 96 -8.73 -1.19 10.20
N LEU A 97 -8.87 -2.36 9.56
CA LEU A 97 -8.01 -3.53 9.85
C LEU A 97 -6.52 -3.25 9.60
N LEU A 98 -6.21 -2.55 8.51
CA LEU A 98 -4.83 -2.17 8.20
C LEU A 98 -4.28 -1.14 9.22
N LEU A 99 -5.12 -0.18 9.64
CA LEU A 99 -4.73 0.86 10.60
C LEU A 99 -4.40 0.30 11.99
N GLN A 100 -5.07 -0.78 12.39
CA GLN A 100 -4.79 -1.48 13.65
C GLN A 100 -3.35 -2.04 13.71
N GLY A 101 -2.70 -2.25 12.55
CA GLY A 101 -1.29 -2.64 12.51
C GLY A 101 -0.99 -4.05 13.02
N ASN A 102 -2.01 -4.90 13.13
CA ASN A 102 -1.90 -6.26 13.69
C ASN A 102 -1.45 -7.32 12.67
N ARG A 103 -0.69 -6.93 11.63
CA ARG A 103 -0.13 -7.92 10.71
C ARG A 103 0.96 -8.70 11.43
N ASP A 104 0.95 -10.02 11.28
CA ASP A 104 2.07 -10.86 11.70
C ASP A 104 3.36 -10.41 11.00
N GLU A 105 4.35 -9.98 11.78
CA GLU A 105 5.67 -9.54 11.30
C GLU A 105 6.72 -10.65 11.35
N SER A 106 6.32 -11.88 11.71
CA SER A 106 7.19 -13.04 11.63
C SER A 106 7.47 -13.44 10.18
N TYR A 107 8.48 -14.29 10.00
CA TYR A 107 8.79 -14.95 8.72
C TYR A 107 8.40 -16.43 8.73
N GLU A 108 7.56 -16.82 9.70
CA GLU A 108 7.13 -18.20 9.85
C GLU A 108 5.99 -18.51 8.88
N VAL A 109 5.99 -19.75 8.38
CA VAL A 109 4.94 -20.26 7.51
C VAL A 109 4.36 -21.51 8.15
N ASP A 110 3.05 -21.49 8.38
CA ASP A 110 2.26 -22.64 8.78
C ASP A 110 1.50 -23.15 7.54
N ASP A 111 1.98 -24.26 6.98
CA ASP A 111 1.41 -24.88 5.79
C ASP A 111 -0.06 -25.32 6.01
N ALA A 112 -0.41 -25.79 7.21
CA ALA A 112 -1.77 -26.21 7.51
C ALA A 112 -2.72 -25.00 7.57
N LEU A 113 -2.25 -23.88 8.15
CA LEU A 113 -3.00 -22.63 8.11
C LEU A 113 -3.08 -22.08 6.68
N ALA A 114 -2.05 -22.25 5.84
CA ALA A 114 -2.07 -21.81 4.46
C ALA A 114 -3.15 -22.54 3.64
N GLU A 115 -3.24 -23.86 3.81
CA GLU A 115 -4.29 -24.69 3.23
C GLU A 115 -5.68 -24.29 3.75
N GLN A 116 -5.80 -24.06 5.06
CA GLN A 116 -7.06 -23.62 5.67
C GLN A 116 -7.52 -22.26 5.12
N ASP A 117 -6.65 -21.26 5.14
CA ASP A 117 -6.95 -19.92 4.62
C ASP A 117 -7.28 -19.98 3.12
N ALA A 118 -6.63 -20.86 2.35
CA ALA A 118 -6.91 -21.05 0.93
C ALA A 118 -8.33 -21.61 0.70
N VAL A 119 -8.75 -22.60 1.48
CA VAL A 119 -10.12 -23.12 1.46
C VAL A 119 -11.10 -22.00 1.85
N SER A 120 -10.83 -21.24 2.90
CA SER A 120 -11.68 -20.13 3.32
C SER A 120 -11.82 -19.06 2.25
N LEU A 121 -10.73 -18.68 1.55
CA LEU A 121 -10.80 -17.73 0.44
C LEU A 121 -11.59 -18.28 -0.76
N PHE A 122 -11.49 -19.58 -1.03
CA PHE A 122 -12.26 -20.21 -2.12
C PHE A 122 -13.75 -20.21 -1.80
N GLU A 123 -14.12 -20.67 -0.60
CA GLU A 123 -15.51 -20.68 -0.13
C GLU A 123 -16.10 -19.26 -0.04
N ALA A 124 -15.29 -18.28 0.35
CA ALA A 124 -15.65 -16.87 0.44
C ALA A 124 -15.75 -16.15 -0.93
N GLY A 125 -15.32 -16.78 -2.03
CA GLY A 125 -15.39 -16.21 -3.37
C GLY A 125 -16.08 -17.16 -4.32
N GLU A 126 -15.31 -17.82 -5.19
CA GLU A 126 -15.80 -18.71 -6.25
C GLU A 126 -16.70 -19.87 -5.75
N GLY A 127 -16.62 -20.22 -4.47
CA GLY A 127 -17.44 -21.26 -3.84
C GLY A 127 -18.86 -20.83 -3.44
N CYS A 128 -19.21 -19.54 -3.55
CA CYS A 128 -20.54 -19.04 -3.19
C CYS A 128 -21.10 -18.02 -4.21
N PHE A 129 -22.35 -17.58 -4.00
CA PHE A 129 -22.93 -16.51 -4.81
C PHE A 129 -22.67 -15.16 -4.14
N GLY A 130 -21.87 -14.32 -4.80
CA GLY A 130 -21.30 -13.12 -4.18
C GLY A 130 -19.98 -13.43 -3.50
N THR A 131 -19.46 -12.48 -2.72
CA THR A 131 -18.17 -12.60 -2.07
C THR A 131 -18.34 -12.31 -0.57
N ASP A 132 -17.63 -13.04 0.29
CA ASP A 132 -17.43 -12.66 1.68
C ASP A 132 -16.15 -11.83 1.79
N GLU A 133 -16.31 -10.52 1.64
CA GLU A 133 -15.22 -9.55 1.70
C GLU A 133 -14.57 -9.50 3.08
N SER A 134 -15.27 -9.92 4.14
CA SER A 134 -14.70 -9.90 5.49
C SER A 134 -13.59 -10.94 5.65
N THR A 135 -13.76 -12.13 5.08
CA THR A 135 -12.75 -13.19 5.05
C THR A 135 -11.52 -12.76 4.25
N PHE A 136 -11.73 -12.22 3.05
CA PHE A 136 -10.64 -11.66 2.23
C PHE A 136 -9.88 -10.55 2.97
N SER A 137 -10.60 -9.59 3.54
CA SER A 137 -10.00 -8.47 4.27
C SER A 137 -9.15 -8.95 5.45
N PHE A 138 -9.66 -9.86 6.26
CA PHE A 138 -8.94 -10.36 7.43
C PHE A 138 -7.66 -11.09 7.04
N ILE A 139 -7.73 -12.05 6.12
CA ILE A 139 -6.56 -12.85 5.70
C ILE A 139 -5.52 -11.92 5.06
N LEU A 140 -5.93 -11.11 4.08
CA LEU A 140 -5.01 -10.22 3.36
C LEU A 140 -4.40 -9.13 4.25
N ALA A 141 -5.10 -8.65 5.28
CA ALA A 141 -4.60 -7.60 6.18
C ALA A 141 -3.71 -8.13 7.31
N THR A 142 -3.91 -9.37 7.79
CA THR A 142 -3.29 -9.84 9.03
C THR A 142 -2.18 -10.87 8.87
N ARG A 143 -2.16 -11.66 7.80
CA ARG A 143 -1.11 -12.68 7.60
C ARG A 143 0.22 -12.06 7.18
N ASN A 144 1.34 -12.64 7.61
CA ASN A 144 2.65 -12.22 7.10
C ASN A 144 2.76 -12.54 5.59
N TYR A 145 3.70 -11.90 4.90
CA TYR A 145 3.79 -12.02 3.45
C TYR A 145 4.19 -13.41 2.96
N LEU A 146 4.99 -14.16 3.71
CA LEU A 146 5.37 -15.53 3.35
C LEU A 146 4.20 -16.49 3.52
N GLN A 147 3.43 -16.33 4.60
CA GLN A 147 2.18 -17.04 4.81
C GLN A 147 1.19 -16.77 3.67
N LEU A 148 0.99 -15.51 3.27
CA LEU A 148 0.12 -15.15 2.15
C LEU A 148 0.57 -15.80 0.83
N GLN A 149 1.86 -15.82 0.54
CA GLN A 149 2.39 -16.51 -0.64
C GLN A 149 2.08 -18.01 -0.63
N ALA A 150 2.23 -18.67 0.53
CA ALA A 150 1.87 -20.07 0.71
C ALA A 150 0.35 -20.29 0.52
N THR A 151 -0.48 -19.43 1.13
CA THR A 151 -1.94 -19.44 0.96
C THR A 151 -2.34 -19.28 -0.51
N PHE A 152 -1.74 -18.36 -1.26
CA PHE A 152 -2.08 -18.17 -2.67
C PHE A 152 -1.70 -19.36 -3.54
N LYS A 153 -0.58 -20.02 -3.22
CA LYS A 153 -0.17 -21.26 -3.90
C LYS A 153 -1.15 -22.41 -3.60
N ALA A 154 -1.57 -22.55 -2.34
CA ALA A 154 -2.57 -23.54 -1.95
C ALA A 154 -3.94 -23.24 -2.59
N TYR A 155 -4.32 -21.95 -2.67
CA TYR A 155 -5.55 -21.51 -3.33
C TYR A 155 -5.58 -21.95 -4.79
N GLU A 156 -4.53 -21.63 -5.56
CA GLU A 156 -4.43 -22.01 -6.97
C GLU A 156 -4.49 -23.54 -7.17
N ALA A 157 -3.90 -24.32 -6.26
CA ALA A 157 -3.95 -25.77 -6.32
C ALA A 157 -5.36 -26.35 -6.10
N ILE A 158 -6.21 -25.66 -5.34
CA ILE A 158 -7.58 -26.12 -5.02
C ILE A 158 -8.60 -25.58 -6.03
N SER A 159 -8.52 -24.30 -6.38
CA SER A 159 -9.49 -23.63 -7.27
C SER A 159 -9.18 -23.81 -8.76
N GLY A 160 -7.91 -24.01 -9.10
CA GLY A 160 -7.43 -23.94 -10.48
C GLY A 160 -7.37 -22.52 -11.06
N THR A 161 -7.59 -21.49 -10.23
CA THR A 161 -7.60 -20.06 -10.61
C THR A 161 -6.55 -19.31 -9.78
N GLU A 162 -5.81 -18.39 -10.40
CA GLU A 162 -4.95 -17.48 -9.63
C GLU A 162 -5.78 -16.55 -8.74
N ILE A 163 -5.32 -16.28 -7.51
CA ILE A 163 -6.04 -15.41 -6.57
C ILE A 163 -6.34 -14.01 -7.15
N LEU A 164 -5.47 -13.47 -8.03
CA LEU A 164 -5.71 -12.19 -8.68
C LEU A 164 -6.88 -12.25 -9.67
N ASP A 165 -7.03 -13.36 -10.38
CA ASP A 165 -8.13 -13.56 -11.33
C ASP A 165 -9.45 -13.77 -10.58
N ALA A 166 -9.42 -14.45 -9.43
CA ALA A 166 -10.59 -14.57 -8.56
C ALA A 166 -11.02 -13.19 -8.04
N ILE A 167 -10.10 -12.39 -7.49
CA ILE A 167 -10.39 -11.02 -7.05
C ILE A 167 -10.95 -10.16 -8.19
N ASP A 168 -10.42 -10.32 -9.41
CA ASP A 168 -10.86 -9.56 -10.58
C ASP A 168 -12.32 -9.80 -10.94
N LYS A 169 -12.79 -11.05 -10.80
CA LYS A 169 -14.16 -11.48 -11.09
C LYS A 169 -15.14 -11.20 -9.94
N GLU A 170 -14.68 -11.37 -8.70
CA GLU A 170 -15.52 -11.36 -7.50
C GLU A 170 -15.74 -9.94 -6.94
N THR A 171 -14.76 -9.06 -7.11
CA THR A 171 -14.81 -7.71 -6.52
C THR A 171 -14.77 -6.61 -7.57
N SER A 172 -15.11 -5.38 -7.20
CA SER A 172 -15.05 -4.23 -8.10
C SER A 172 -14.68 -2.93 -7.37
N GLY A 173 -14.40 -1.89 -8.15
CA GLY A 173 -14.07 -0.56 -7.63
C GLY A 173 -12.86 -0.55 -6.71
N THR A 174 -12.87 0.35 -5.74
CA THR A 174 -11.74 0.59 -4.81
C THR A 174 -11.36 -0.66 -4.03
N LEU A 175 -12.31 -1.52 -3.66
CA LEU A 175 -12.01 -2.72 -2.89
C LEU A 175 -11.14 -3.70 -3.70
N LYS A 176 -11.49 -3.90 -4.99
CA LYS A 176 -10.70 -4.70 -5.92
C LYS A 176 -9.27 -4.17 -6.06
N ASP A 177 -9.13 -2.85 -6.15
CA ASP A 177 -7.83 -2.20 -6.25
C ASP A 177 -7.00 -2.41 -4.97
N CYS A 178 -7.63 -2.31 -3.79
CA CYS A 178 -6.99 -2.60 -2.50
C CYS A 178 -6.54 -4.06 -2.39
N TYR A 179 -7.39 -5.03 -2.70
CA TYR A 179 -7.00 -6.45 -2.65
C TYR A 179 -5.92 -6.78 -3.66
N THR A 180 -6.02 -6.25 -4.88
CA THR A 180 -4.98 -6.39 -5.91
C THR A 180 -3.65 -5.83 -5.43
N MET A 181 -3.65 -4.67 -4.75
CA MET A 181 -2.46 -4.08 -4.15
C MET A 181 -1.86 -4.99 -3.08
N LEU A 182 -2.65 -5.47 -2.13
CA LEU A 182 -2.19 -6.33 -1.03
C LEU A 182 -1.58 -7.63 -1.55
N VAL A 183 -2.24 -8.29 -2.51
CA VAL A 183 -1.72 -9.51 -3.14
C VAL A 183 -0.42 -9.25 -3.89
N ARG A 184 -0.34 -8.16 -4.67
CA ARG A 184 0.89 -7.83 -5.43
C ARG A 184 2.04 -7.49 -4.50
N CYS A 185 1.80 -6.74 -3.42
CA CYS A 185 2.82 -6.46 -2.41
C CYS A 185 3.28 -7.74 -1.73
N ALA A 186 2.37 -8.65 -1.35
CA ALA A 186 2.74 -9.93 -0.77
C ALA A 186 3.55 -10.80 -1.74
N LYS A 187 3.22 -10.83 -3.05
CA LYS A 187 3.97 -11.60 -4.05
C LYS A 187 5.36 -11.00 -4.35
N ASN A 188 5.44 -9.69 -4.60
CA ASN A 188 6.69 -8.96 -4.88
C ASN A 188 6.44 -7.44 -4.75
N PRO A 189 6.86 -6.80 -3.65
CA PRO A 189 6.66 -5.36 -3.43
C PRO A 189 7.32 -4.50 -4.51
N GLN A 190 8.53 -4.82 -4.95
CA GLN A 190 9.29 -4.02 -5.92
C GLN A 190 8.60 -4.01 -7.29
N LEU A 191 8.15 -5.17 -7.74
CA LEU A 191 7.34 -5.30 -8.96
C LEU A 191 5.96 -4.65 -8.81
N CYS A 192 5.41 -4.60 -7.59
CA CYS A 192 4.20 -3.84 -7.31
C CYS A 192 4.42 -2.33 -7.56
N PHE A 193 5.49 -1.75 -7.01
CA PHE A 193 5.84 -0.35 -7.25
C PHE A 193 6.17 -0.06 -8.71
N ALA A 194 6.89 -0.95 -9.39
CA ALA A 194 7.13 -0.83 -10.82
C ALA A 194 5.82 -0.73 -11.63
N ARG A 195 4.82 -1.55 -11.29
CA ARG A 195 3.48 -1.46 -11.90
C ARG A 195 2.79 -0.13 -11.61
N LYS A 196 2.89 0.39 -10.38
CA LYS A 196 2.29 1.69 -10.01
C LYS A 196 2.96 2.86 -10.75
N LEU A 197 4.29 2.84 -10.87
CA LEU A 197 5.03 3.85 -11.63
C LEU A 197 4.61 3.85 -13.10
N ASN A 198 4.49 2.66 -13.71
CA ASN A 198 4.03 2.56 -15.10
C ASN A 198 2.60 3.06 -15.27
N ALA A 199 1.70 2.70 -14.35
CA ALA A 199 0.32 3.17 -14.37
C ALA A 199 0.23 4.71 -14.23
N ALA A 200 1.03 5.30 -13.35
CA ALA A 200 1.08 6.75 -13.14
C ALA A 200 1.57 7.53 -14.38
N MET A 201 2.36 6.87 -15.24
CA MET A 201 2.88 7.42 -16.50
C MET A 201 2.01 7.10 -17.72
N LYS A 202 1.01 6.23 -17.59
CA LYS A 202 0.25 5.74 -18.75
C LYS A 202 -0.97 6.62 -19.02
N GLY A 203 -1.12 7.06 -20.27
CA GLY A 203 -2.31 7.77 -20.74
C GLY A 203 -2.05 9.24 -21.05
N VAL A 204 -3.09 10.06 -21.03
CA VAL A 204 -2.94 11.51 -21.23
C VAL A 204 -2.62 12.16 -19.89
N GLY A 205 -1.43 12.76 -19.79
CA GLY A 205 -0.93 13.35 -18.55
C GLY A 205 -0.17 12.36 -17.69
N THR A 206 0.21 12.79 -16.49
CA THR A 206 1.00 11.99 -15.55
C THR A 206 0.47 12.21 -14.15
N ASP A 207 0.31 11.13 -13.38
CA ASP A 207 0.06 11.19 -11.95
C ASP A 207 1.38 11.52 -11.23
N GLU A 208 1.70 12.81 -11.21
CA GLU A 208 2.93 13.34 -10.62
C GLU A 208 3.02 13.03 -9.11
N ASP A 209 1.89 13.04 -8.39
CA ASP A 209 1.86 12.77 -6.95
C ASP A 209 2.26 11.31 -6.65
N THR A 210 1.75 10.33 -7.42
CA THR A 210 2.21 8.94 -7.29
C THR A 210 3.67 8.75 -7.69
N LEU A 211 4.12 9.41 -8.77
CA LEU A 211 5.53 9.33 -9.18
C LEU A 211 6.47 9.88 -8.12
N ILE A 212 6.22 11.10 -7.62
CA ILE A 212 7.02 11.73 -6.56
C ILE A 212 7.03 10.82 -5.34
N ARG A 213 5.86 10.39 -4.89
CA ARG A 213 5.71 9.57 -3.69
C ARG A 213 6.49 8.27 -3.78
N ILE A 214 6.40 7.54 -4.89
CA ILE A 214 7.13 6.27 -5.02
C ILE A 214 8.64 6.52 -5.21
N ILE A 215 9.03 7.44 -6.11
CA ILE A 215 10.45 7.66 -6.41
C ILE A 215 11.18 8.21 -5.18
N VAL A 216 10.64 9.21 -4.51
CA VAL A 216 11.24 9.79 -3.29
C VAL A 216 11.19 8.77 -2.16
N CYS A 217 10.01 8.25 -1.82
CA CYS A 217 9.86 7.34 -0.69
C CYS A 217 10.33 5.91 -0.98
N ARG A 218 11.09 5.63 -2.04
CA ARG A 218 11.81 4.35 -2.22
C ARG A 218 13.28 4.55 -2.62
N SER A 219 13.69 5.80 -2.89
CA SER A 219 15.01 6.14 -3.42
C SER A 219 16.15 5.54 -2.64
N GLU A 220 16.03 5.49 -1.32
CA GLU A 220 17.07 5.03 -0.41
C GLU A 220 16.78 3.65 0.18
N ILE A 221 15.86 2.87 -0.42
CA ILE A 221 15.53 1.51 0.05
C ILE A 221 15.77 0.47 -1.01
N ASP A 222 15.02 0.57 -2.09
CA ASP A 222 15.01 -0.47 -3.12
C ASP A 222 14.61 0.08 -4.48
N LEU A 223 14.76 1.39 -4.70
CA LEU A 223 14.51 2.00 -6.00
C LEU A 223 15.36 1.36 -7.11
N GLU A 224 16.57 0.89 -6.80
CA GLU A 224 17.39 0.14 -7.77
C GLU A 224 16.74 -1.18 -8.16
N THR A 225 16.27 -1.97 -7.19
CA THR A 225 15.52 -3.20 -7.47
C THR A 225 14.20 -2.91 -8.18
N ILE A 226 13.51 -1.80 -7.86
CA ILE A 226 12.30 -1.37 -8.57
C ILE A 226 12.63 -1.02 -10.02
N LYS A 227 13.78 -0.37 -10.30
CA LYS A 227 14.25 -0.07 -11.67
C LYS A 227 14.49 -1.36 -12.46
N ASP A 228 15.14 -2.36 -11.85
CA ASP A 228 15.37 -3.67 -12.47
C ASP A 228 14.06 -4.39 -12.78
N MET A 229 13.14 -4.47 -11.80
CA MET A 229 11.81 -5.06 -11.98
C MET A 229 10.98 -4.32 -13.03
N TYR A 230 11.13 -2.99 -13.12
CA TYR A 230 10.48 -2.18 -14.15
C TYR A 230 11.01 -2.53 -15.54
N LEU A 231 12.33 -2.56 -15.70
CA LEU A 231 12.99 -2.91 -16.96
C LEU A 231 12.59 -4.32 -17.43
N GLU A 232 12.67 -5.31 -16.54
CA GLU A 232 12.28 -6.69 -16.84
C GLU A 232 10.81 -6.79 -17.26
N LYS A 233 9.94 -6.00 -16.65
CA LYS A 233 8.50 -6.07 -16.91
C LYS A 233 8.04 -5.35 -18.19
N TYR A 234 8.70 -4.24 -18.55
CA TYR A 234 8.21 -3.32 -19.57
C TYR A 234 9.16 -3.13 -20.75
N ASP A 235 10.34 -3.77 -20.74
CA ASP A 235 11.37 -3.68 -21.78
C ASP A 235 11.82 -2.23 -22.07
N VAL A 236 11.65 -1.34 -21.09
CA VAL A 236 12.09 0.06 -21.12
C VAL A 236 12.54 0.44 -19.72
N SER A 237 13.66 1.16 -19.61
CA SER A 237 14.15 1.59 -18.30
C SER A 237 13.19 2.61 -17.69
N LEU A 238 13.06 2.62 -16.35
CA LEU A 238 12.27 3.63 -15.65
C LEU A 238 12.74 5.06 -15.98
N LYS A 239 14.06 5.23 -16.20
CA LYS A 239 14.68 6.49 -16.60
C LYS A 239 14.19 6.96 -17.97
N ASP A 240 14.11 6.06 -18.94
CA ASP A 240 13.63 6.36 -20.30
C ASP A 240 12.13 6.64 -20.31
N ALA A 241 11.34 5.87 -19.54
CA ALA A 241 9.91 6.10 -19.36
C ALA A 241 9.64 7.52 -18.81
N ILE A 242 10.27 7.90 -17.70
CA ILE A 242 10.16 9.27 -17.13
C ILE A 242 10.66 10.33 -18.11
N SER A 243 11.69 10.01 -18.89
CA SER A 243 12.20 10.92 -19.90
C SER A 243 11.23 11.17 -21.04
N SER A 244 10.37 10.20 -21.37
CA SER A 244 9.32 10.29 -22.38
C SER A 244 8.09 11.04 -21.84
N GLU A 245 7.65 10.69 -20.63
CA GLU A 245 6.35 11.12 -20.11
C GLU A 245 6.40 12.44 -19.33
N CYS A 246 7.58 12.85 -18.83
CA CYS A 246 7.72 14.07 -18.04
C CYS A 246 8.51 15.17 -18.78
N GLY A 247 8.23 16.42 -18.44
CA GLY A 247 8.90 17.60 -19.01
C GLY A 247 9.57 18.49 -17.96
N GLY A 248 10.38 19.44 -18.44
CA GLY A 248 10.90 20.55 -17.64
C GLY A 248 11.65 20.14 -16.36
N ASP A 249 11.48 20.94 -15.31
CA ASP A 249 12.18 20.80 -14.03
C ASP A 249 11.75 19.56 -13.27
N PHE A 250 10.49 19.16 -13.45
CA PHE A 250 9.95 17.95 -12.88
C PHE A 250 10.70 16.71 -13.38
N LYS A 251 10.87 16.57 -14.70
CA LYS A 251 11.72 15.52 -15.29
C LYS A 251 13.15 15.58 -14.76
N ARG A 252 13.77 16.77 -14.73
CA ARG A 252 15.16 16.92 -14.26
C ARG A 252 15.33 16.45 -12.81
N LEU A 253 14.38 16.76 -11.94
CA LEU A 253 14.37 16.34 -10.55
C LEU A 253 14.24 14.82 -10.43
N LEU A 254 13.26 14.20 -11.08
CA LEU A 254 13.05 12.75 -11.01
C LEU A 254 14.26 11.98 -11.54
N LEU A 255 14.86 12.44 -12.63
CA LEU A 255 16.07 11.83 -13.18
C LEU A 255 17.28 11.96 -12.25
N ALA A 256 17.38 13.07 -11.49
CA ALA A 256 18.45 13.27 -10.50
C ALA A 256 18.35 12.30 -9.30
N ILE A 257 17.14 11.85 -8.95
CA ILE A 257 16.92 10.87 -7.87
C ILE A 257 17.19 9.43 -8.35
N LEU A 258 17.01 9.16 -9.64
CA LEU A 258 17.23 7.83 -10.25
C LEU A 258 18.71 7.49 -10.52
N HIS A 259 19.62 8.41 -10.16
CA HIS A 259 21.03 8.43 -10.56
C HIS A 259 21.94 7.55 -9.71
#